data_AF-A0A940HQR1-F1
#
_entry.id   AF-A0A940HQR1-F1
#
_cell.length_a   1.000
_cell.length_b   1.000
_cell.length_c   1.000
_cell.angle_alpha   90.00
_cell.angle_beta   90.00
_cell.angle_gamma   90.00
#
_symmetry.space_group_name_H-M   'P 1'
#
loop_
_entity.id
_entity.type
_entity.pdbx_description
1 polymer ?
#
loop_
_entity_poly.entity_id
_entity_poly.type
_entity_poly.pdbx_seq_one_letter_code
_entity_poly.pdbx_strand_id
1 'polypeptide(L)'
;MAARSSLTVCFGCLMLALALALPAGCGSNVVTDKIPAAVTDEPDEGYETMQLFDDVGFERGFTVVGQDTSKVGSVRLYAEGAAPVPDGGQTPAWLVAQWNSGPCLFRDRAASAPNVLTDGAIKTVTLDPATRAVALRLNTIPLYNGAPGKTENWPHLLLEQSPLDIADGALKYYSCSADKLILSLDIRMNSYRFVGIDGVNAAQFLSYYYVKSKTGDDFVWFGVPLFDNRGETGLYWALDTAGSNRMIYSIPSAETYKNSPHSLVKAPNEPYTGQEWLHVKVDLKPHLEALLALGLREGIFRYAKTADDLYISGVNIGWETIGSFDIEMEIKNFSLLSYISVS
;
A
#
# COMPACT_ATOMS: atom_id res chain seq x y z
N MET A 1 32.37 18.60 15.93
CA MET A 1 31.77 17.82 14.84
C MET A 1 30.53 17.14 15.40
N ALA A 2 29.34 17.48 14.92
CA ALA A 2 28.10 16.83 15.35
C ALA A 2 27.83 15.62 14.45
N ALA A 3 27.73 14.43 15.04
CA ALA A 3 27.32 13.24 14.32
C ALA A 3 25.79 13.31 14.08
N ARG A 4 25.36 13.22 12.83
CA ARG A 4 23.94 13.05 12.50
C ARG A 4 23.52 11.62 12.85
N SER A 5 22.79 11.45 13.93
CA SER A 5 22.13 10.19 14.28
C SER A 5 21.04 9.89 13.23
N SER A 6 21.27 8.90 12.38
CA SER A 6 20.22 8.37 11.50
C SER A 6 19.28 7.51 12.33
N LEU A 7 17.99 7.85 12.38
CA LEU A 7 17.00 7.04 13.08
C LEU A 7 16.68 5.79 12.25
N THR A 8 17.15 4.63 12.69
CA THR A 8 16.69 3.33 12.20
C THR A 8 15.34 3.01 12.82
N VAL A 9 14.29 2.88 12.01
CA VAL A 9 12.95 2.47 12.45
C VAL A 9 12.79 0.97 12.19
N CYS A 10 12.38 0.22 13.22
CA CYS A 10 11.95 -1.18 13.10
C CYS A 10 10.43 -1.25 12.88
N PHE A 11 9.99 -2.26 12.12
CA PHE A 11 8.59 -2.44 11.70
C PHE A 11 7.95 -3.66 12.36
N GLY A 12 6.70 -3.51 12.83
CA GLY A 12 5.81 -4.60 13.25
C GLY A 12 4.56 -4.09 13.96
N CYS A 13 3.35 -4.25 13.38
CA CYS A 13 2.11 -3.55 13.78
C CYS A 13 0.85 -4.44 13.97
N LEU A 14 0.21 -4.51 15.15
CA LEU A 14 -0.98 -5.36 15.41
C LEU A 14 -1.85 -4.79 16.57
N MET A 15 -3.16 -5.02 16.77
CA MET A 15 -4.16 -6.04 16.36
C MET A 15 -5.49 -5.44 15.86
N LEU A 16 -6.36 -6.27 15.22
CA LEU A 16 -7.79 -5.97 14.94
C LEU A 16 -8.73 -7.00 15.58
N ALA A 17 -9.86 -6.56 16.17
CA ALA A 17 -10.85 -7.40 16.85
C ALA A 17 -12.30 -7.18 16.31
N LEU A 18 -13.17 -8.16 16.59
CA LEU A 18 -14.36 -8.52 15.78
C LEU A 18 -15.67 -7.80 16.17
N ALA A 19 -16.51 -7.49 15.18
CA ALA A 19 -17.97 -7.29 15.35
C ALA A 19 -18.71 -7.75 14.08
N LEU A 20 -19.85 -8.45 14.23
CA LEU A 20 -20.60 -9.10 13.15
C LEU A 20 -22.05 -8.62 13.08
N ALA A 21 -22.54 -8.30 11.88
CA ALA A 21 -23.96 -8.21 11.54
C ALA A 21 -24.19 -8.59 10.07
N LEU A 22 -25.32 -9.24 9.77
CA LEU A 22 -25.78 -9.65 8.43
C LEU A 22 -27.05 -8.86 8.08
N PRO A 23 -27.34 -8.56 6.79
CA PRO A 23 -28.24 -9.46 6.04
C PRO A 23 -27.97 -9.56 4.51
N ALA A 24 -28.81 -10.33 3.81
CA ALA A 24 -28.65 -10.80 2.43
C ALA A 24 -29.36 -9.96 1.33
N GLY A 25 -29.05 -10.21 0.04
CA GLY A 25 -30.00 -9.94 -1.05
C GLY A 25 -29.46 -9.76 -2.49
N CYS A 26 -29.21 -10.88 -3.19
CA CYS A 26 -29.01 -11.09 -4.64
C CYS A 26 -29.31 -9.99 -5.69
N GLY A 27 -28.47 -9.93 -6.74
CA GLY A 27 -28.88 -9.48 -8.09
C GLY A 27 -27.72 -9.09 -9.01
N SER A 28 -27.26 -9.97 -9.91
CA SER A 28 -26.14 -9.70 -10.84
C SER A 28 -26.60 -9.39 -12.27
N ASN A 29 -25.90 -8.45 -12.92
CA ASN A 29 -25.86 -8.27 -14.38
C ASN A 29 -24.45 -7.83 -14.77
N VAL A 30 -23.80 -8.57 -15.67
CA VAL A 30 -22.43 -8.27 -16.13
C VAL A 30 -22.50 -7.26 -17.27
N VAL A 31 -21.78 -6.14 -17.12
CA VAL A 31 -21.57 -5.15 -18.20
C VAL A 31 -20.09 -5.18 -18.58
N THR A 32 -19.80 -5.63 -19.80
CA THR A 32 -18.43 -5.66 -20.35
C THR A 32 -18.07 -4.29 -20.93
N ASP A 33 -17.48 -3.41 -20.13
CA ASP A 33 -16.99 -2.11 -20.60
C ASP A 33 -15.47 -2.02 -20.78
N LYS A 34 -15.08 -1.14 -21.71
CA LYS A 34 -13.73 -1.06 -22.27
C LYS A 34 -12.75 -0.41 -21.30
N ILE A 35 -11.48 -0.81 -21.41
CA ILE A 35 -10.35 -0.24 -20.69
C ILE A 35 -10.33 1.29 -20.86
N PRO A 36 -10.45 2.08 -19.78
CA PRO A 36 -10.24 3.51 -19.84
C PRO A 36 -8.76 3.81 -20.15
N ALA A 37 -8.51 4.86 -20.93
CA ALA A 37 -7.19 5.48 -20.95
C ALA A 37 -6.85 6.01 -19.54
N ALA A 38 -5.57 6.28 -19.29
CA ALA A 38 -5.13 6.92 -18.04
C ALA A 38 -6.02 8.14 -17.72
N VAL A 39 -6.45 8.23 -16.46
CA VAL A 39 -7.37 9.27 -15.98
C VAL A 39 -6.73 10.64 -16.20
N THR A 40 -7.07 11.22 -17.33
CA THR A 40 -6.98 12.65 -17.59
C THR A 40 -8.29 13.22 -17.06
N ASP A 41 -8.39 13.34 -15.73
CA ASP A 41 -9.37 14.23 -15.13
C ASP A 41 -9.10 15.60 -15.77
N GLU A 42 -10.07 16.12 -16.53
CA GLU A 42 -10.03 17.50 -17.05
C GLU A 42 -9.67 18.44 -15.89
N PRO A 43 -8.78 19.42 -16.09
CA PRO A 43 -8.30 20.25 -14.98
C PRO A 43 -9.49 20.96 -14.33
N ASP A 44 -9.79 20.56 -13.09
CA ASP A 44 -10.88 21.08 -12.28
C ASP A 44 -10.69 22.61 -12.17
N GLU A 45 -11.59 23.38 -12.80
CA GLU A 45 -11.36 24.81 -13.06
C GLU A 45 -11.10 25.56 -11.75
N GLY A 46 -9.91 26.17 -11.64
CA GLY A 46 -9.48 26.87 -10.44
C GLY A 46 -8.51 26.09 -9.53
N TYR A 47 -8.01 24.91 -9.94
CA TYR A 47 -6.97 24.17 -9.19
C TYR A 47 -5.66 23.98 -9.99
N GLU A 48 -4.51 24.19 -9.33
CA GLU A 48 -3.24 23.57 -9.70
C GLU A 48 -3.22 22.12 -9.18
N THR A 49 -2.72 21.18 -9.98
CA THR A 49 -2.65 19.76 -9.61
C THR A 49 -1.23 19.21 -9.67
N MET A 50 -0.91 18.28 -8.76
CA MET A 50 0.36 17.53 -8.78
C MET A 50 0.13 16.07 -8.41
N GLN A 51 0.68 15.16 -9.22
CA GLN A 51 0.79 13.75 -8.88
C GLN A 51 1.94 13.56 -7.87
N LEU A 52 1.63 13.00 -6.69
CA LEU A 52 2.57 12.93 -5.57
C LEU A 52 3.56 11.75 -5.65
N PHE A 53 3.26 10.70 -6.41
CA PHE A 53 4.13 9.53 -6.58
C PHE A 53 4.62 9.36 -7.99
N ASP A 54 5.89 8.99 -8.09
CA ASP A 54 6.65 9.01 -9.33
C ASP A 54 6.47 7.65 -10.06
N ASP A 55 6.38 7.60 -11.40
CA ASP A 55 6.19 6.33 -12.15
C ASP A 55 4.96 5.49 -11.73
N VAL A 56 3.77 6.07 -11.94
CA VAL A 56 2.46 5.42 -11.72
C VAL A 56 2.18 4.18 -12.59
N GLY A 57 3.00 3.96 -13.62
CA GLY A 57 2.92 2.82 -14.54
C GLY A 57 3.94 1.71 -14.27
N PHE A 58 4.79 1.86 -13.24
CA PHE A 58 5.86 0.93 -12.86
C PHE A 58 6.89 0.65 -13.99
N GLU A 59 7.04 1.59 -14.92
CA GLU A 59 7.84 1.47 -16.14
C GLU A 59 9.35 1.54 -15.90
N ARG A 60 9.78 2.12 -14.77
CA ARG A 60 11.20 2.17 -14.35
C ARG A 60 11.63 0.94 -13.54
N GLY A 61 10.73 -0.02 -13.33
CA GLY A 61 10.98 -1.23 -12.55
C GLY A 61 11.13 -0.93 -11.05
N PHE A 62 11.91 -1.76 -10.36
CA PHE A 62 11.99 -1.75 -8.89
C PHE A 62 13.42 -1.81 -8.34
N THR A 63 13.58 -1.42 -7.07
CA THR A 63 14.75 -1.74 -6.23
C THR A 63 14.31 -2.67 -5.11
N VAL A 64 15.09 -3.71 -4.78
CA VAL A 64 14.68 -4.73 -3.80
C VAL A 64 15.37 -4.46 -2.46
N VAL A 65 14.64 -4.00 -1.46
CA VAL A 65 15.20 -3.86 -0.11
C VAL A 65 15.31 -5.23 0.57
N GLY A 66 16.18 -5.33 1.57
CA GLY A 66 16.33 -6.54 2.37
C GLY A 66 15.10 -6.84 3.22
N GLN A 67 15.18 -7.93 3.99
CA GLN A 67 14.18 -8.25 5.02
C GLN A 67 14.39 -7.45 6.32
N ASP A 68 15.50 -6.71 6.37
CA ASP A 68 15.85 -5.71 7.38
C ASP A 68 16.28 -4.43 6.64
N THR A 69 16.15 -3.27 7.28
CA THR A 69 16.45 -1.96 6.69
C THR A 69 17.95 -1.70 6.47
N SER A 70 18.84 -2.62 6.84
CA SER A 70 20.31 -2.44 6.73
C SER A 70 20.89 -2.86 5.38
N LYS A 71 20.10 -3.51 4.52
CA LYS A 71 20.56 -4.08 3.24
C LYS A 71 19.62 -3.64 2.11
N VAL A 72 20.20 -3.15 1.02
CA VAL A 72 19.49 -2.78 -0.21
C VAL A 72 20.21 -3.43 -1.40
N GLY A 73 19.45 -4.00 -2.33
CA GLY A 73 19.95 -4.50 -3.60
C GLY A 73 19.16 -3.94 -4.78
N SER A 74 19.83 -3.43 -5.80
CA SER A 74 19.16 -3.06 -7.05
C SER A 74 18.94 -4.31 -7.91
N VAL A 75 17.68 -4.59 -8.26
CA VAL A 75 17.30 -5.62 -9.24
C VAL A 75 16.22 -5.01 -10.12
N ARG A 76 16.63 -4.43 -11.25
CA ARG A 76 15.69 -3.88 -12.24
C ARG A 76 14.88 -5.03 -12.85
N LEU A 77 13.56 -4.97 -12.68
CA LEU A 77 12.61 -5.70 -13.52
C LEU A 77 12.36 -4.90 -14.79
N TYR A 78 12.26 -5.62 -15.90
CA TYR A 78 12.00 -5.04 -17.22
C TYR A 78 10.81 -5.76 -17.85
N ALA A 79 9.99 -5.03 -18.61
CA ALA A 79 8.99 -5.63 -19.48
C ALA A 79 9.62 -6.74 -20.37
N GLU A 80 8.91 -7.85 -20.60
CA GLU A 80 9.38 -8.88 -21.51
C GLU A 80 9.55 -8.29 -22.92
N GLY A 81 10.75 -8.40 -23.50
CA GLY A 81 11.09 -7.79 -24.78
C GLY A 81 11.49 -6.31 -24.74
N ALA A 82 11.42 -5.62 -23.60
CA ALA A 82 12.06 -4.31 -23.47
C ALA A 82 13.58 -4.48 -23.40
N ALA A 83 14.30 -3.64 -24.14
CA ALA A 83 15.73 -3.51 -23.96
C ALA A 83 16.02 -3.06 -22.51
N PRO A 84 16.99 -3.66 -21.81
CA PRO A 84 17.45 -3.13 -20.54
C PRO A 84 17.82 -1.66 -20.73
N VAL A 85 17.21 -0.75 -19.97
CA VAL A 85 17.65 0.65 -19.97
C VAL A 85 19.12 0.63 -19.55
N PRO A 86 20.06 1.20 -20.33
CA PRO A 86 21.49 1.09 -20.06
C PRO A 86 21.86 1.47 -18.62
N ASP A 87 23.04 1.05 -18.17
CA ASP A 87 23.62 1.61 -16.94
C ASP A 87 23.73 3.14 -17.12
N GLY A 88 23.05 3.89 -16.25
CA GLY A 88 22.78 5.33 -16.42
C GLY A 88 21.32 5.70 -16.77
N GLY A 89 20.45 4.72 -17.02
CA GLY A 89 18.99 4.92 -17.13
C GLY A 89 18.36 5.42 -15.83
N GLN A 90 17.14 5.97 -15.91
CA GLN A 90 16.41 6.51 -14.75
C GLN A 90 16.34 5.50 -13.58
N THR A 91 16.46 6.02 -12.36
CA THR A 91 16.39 5.21 -11.13
C THR A 91 14.97 4.69 -10.93
N PRO A 92 14.79 3.42 -10.52
CA PRO A 92 13.48 2.92 -10.07
C PRO A 92 12.99 3.75 -8.88
N ALA A 93 11.79 4.33 -8.96
CA ALA A 93 11.19 5.02 -7.82
C ALA A 93 10.54 4.06 -6.82
N TRP A 94 10.08 2.90 -7.30
CA TRP A 94 9.46 1.89 -6.46
C TRP A 94 10.48 0.94 -5.84
N LEU A 95 10.31 0.68 -4.56
CA LEU A 95 10.98 -0.36 -3.79
C LEU A 95 10.07 -1.58 -3.69
N VAL A 96 10.63 -2.79 -3.72
CA VAL A 96 9.97 -4.02 -3.26
C VAL A 96 10.46 -4.31 -1.86
N ALA A 97 9.58 -4.10 -0.88
CA ALA A 97 9.80 -4.41 0.52
C ALA A 97 9.23 -5.79 0.87
N GLN A 98 9.97 -6.55 1.68
CA GLN A 98 9.74 -8.00 1.86
C GLN A 98 9.93 -8.44 3.32
N TRP A 99 9.54 -7.59 4.27
CA TRP A 99 9.78 -7.77 5.71
C TRP A 99 9.33 -9.15 6.21
N ASN A 100 10.16 -9.83 7.00
CA ASN A 100 9.85 -11.10 7.66
C ASN A 100 9.31 -12.24 6.75
N SER A 101 9.59 -12.22 5.44
CA SER A 101 8.91 -13.05 4.44
C SER A 101 9.69 -14.28 3.92
N GLY A 102 10.72 -14.75 4.64
CA GLY A 102 11.40 -16.02 4.34
C GLY A 102 12.64 -15.88 3.45
N PRO A 103 12.66 -16.37 2.19
CA PRO A 103 13.75 -16.12 1.24
C PRO A 103 13.85 -14.64 0.84
N CYS A 104 15.02 -14.17 0.41
CA CYS A 104 15.25 -12.79 0.00
C CYS A 104 15.27 -12.65 -1.53
N LEU A 105 14.33 -11.87 -2.10
CA LEU A 105 14.14 -11.73 -3.56
C LEU A 105 15.36 -11.24 -4.35
N PHE A 106 16.37 -10.60 -3.75
CA PHE A 106 17.59 -10.26 -4.49
C PHE A 106 18.66 -11.38 -4.42
N ARG A 107 18.75 -12.07 -3.28
CA ARG A 107 19.82 -13.03 -2.95
C ARG A 107 19.46 -14.46 -3.35
N ASP A 108 18.23 -14.85 -3.06
CA ASP A 108 17.72 -16.22 -3.12
C ASP A 108 16.77 -16.40 -4.33
N ARG A 109 16.96 -15.58 -5.37
CA ARG A 109 16.07 -15.54 -6.56
C ARG A 109 16.27 -16.74 -7.48
N ALA A 110 15.16 -17.22 -8.04
CA ALA A 110 15.16 -18.23 -9.09
C ALA A 110 15.29 -17.60 -10.50
N ALA A 111 15.81 -18.37 -11.46
CA ALA A 111 15.81 -17.98 -12.87
C ALA A 111 14.36 -17.82 -13.37
N SER A 112 14.09 -16.72 -14.06
CA SER A 112 12.73 -16.25 -14.39
C SER A 112 12.76 -15.31 -15.61
N ALA A 113 11.59 -14.96 -16.15
CA ALA A 113 11.47 -13.99 -17.24
C ALA A 113 11.86 -12.57 -16.78
N PRO A 114 12.26 -11.65 -17.69
CA PRO A 114 12.74 -10.31 -17.31
C PRO A 114 11.77 -9.47 -16.47
N ASN A 115 10.47 -9.75 -16.61
CA ASN A 115 9.37 -9.08 -15.93
C ASN A 115 8.89 -9.80 -14.65
N VAL A 116 9.60 -10.83 -14.20
CA VAL A 116 9.26 -11.64 -13.03
C VAL A 116 10.43 -11.63 -12.03
N LEU A 117 10.15 -11.26 -10.78
CA LEU A 117 11.07 -11.39 -9.64
C LEU A 117 10.50 -12.45 -8.71
N THR A 118 11.17 -13.59 -8.58
CA THR A 118 10.65 -14.73 -7.79
C THR A 118 11.76 -15.45 -7.02
N ASP A 119 11.43 -15.95 -5.83
CA ASP A 119 12.24 -16.94 -5.11
C ASP A 119 11.87 -18.39 -5.48
N GLY A 120 10.89 -18.57 -6.38
CA GLY A 120 10.41 -19.86 -6.85
C GLY A 120 9.50 -20.62 -5.87
N ALA A 121 9.18 -20.05 -4.69
CA ALA A 121 8.46 -20.76 -3.64
C ALA A 121 7.39 -19.91 -2.91
N ILE A 122 7.79 -18.76 -2.39
CA ILE A 122 7.05 -17.96 -1.40
C ILE A 122 6.69 -16.58 -1.95
N LYS A 123 7.57 -15.91 -2.70
CA LYS A 123 7.30 -14.58 -3.27
C LYS A 123 7.41 -14.57 -4.78
N THR A 124 6.52 -13.84 -5.43
CA THR A 124 6.65 -13.47 -6.84
C THR A 124 6.09 -12.06 -7.06
N VAL A 125 6.86 -11.22 -7.75
CA VAL A 125 6.42 -9.91 -8.25
C VAL A 125 6.50 -9.97 -9.77
N THR A 126 5.39 -9.72 -10.46
CA THR A 126 5.30 -9.78 -11.93
C THR A 126 4.82 -8.46 -12.48
N LEU A 127 5.49 -7.92 -13.50
CA LEU A 127 5.07 -6.74 -14.26
C LEU A 127 4.42 -7.17 -15.58
N ASP A 128 3.15 -6.82 -15.79
CA ASP A 128 2.52 -6.84 -17.12
C ASP A 128 2.70 -5.47 -17.79
N PRO A 129 3.55 -5.34 -18.82
CA PRO A 129 3.78 -4.08 -19.52
C PRO A 129 2.63 -3.67 -20.44
N ALA A 130 1.77 -4.60 -20.88
CA ALA A 130 0.65 -4.29 -21.75
C ALA A 130 -0.48 -3.59 -20.98
N THR A 131 -0.68 -3.95 -19.71
CA THR A 131 -1.68 -3.31 -18.82
C THR A 131 -1.07 -2.38 -17.78
N ARG A 132 0.27 -2.27 -17.70
CA ARG A 132 1.01 -1.58 -16.62
C ARG A 132 0.58 -2.04 -15.23
N ALA A 133 0.36 -3.35 -15.09
CA ALA A 133 -0.08 -3.97 -13.83
C ALA A 133 1.08 -4.68 -13.14
N VAL A 134 1.06 -4.66 -11.81
CA VAL A 134 2.02 -5.38 -10.97
C VAL A 134 1.26 -6.39 -10.13
N ALA A 135 1.55 -7.68 -10.32
CA ALA A 135 1.08 -8.75 -9.47
C ALA A 135 2.03 -8.94 -8.28
N LEU A 136 1.49 -8.94 -7.06
CA LEU A 136 2.18 -9.25 -5.82
C LEU A 136 1.65 -10.58 -5.28
N ARG A 137 2.44 -11.65 -5.41
CA ARG A 137 2.12 -12.97 -4.85
C ARG A 137 2.92 -13.27 -3.60
N LEU A 138 2.21 -13.65 -2.54
CA LEU A 138 2.79 -14.08 -1.27
C LEU A 138 2.17 -15.42 -0.83
N ASN A 139 3.00 -16.44 -0.68
CA ASN A 139 2.64 -17.79 -0.28
C ASN A 139 3.28 -18.12 1.08
N THR A 140 2.57 -17.82 2.16
CA THR A 140 2.99 -18.04 3.54
C THR A 140 2.70 -19.45 4.07
N ILE A 141 1.99 -20.31 3.32
CA ILE A 141 1.71 -21.71 3.73
C ILE A 141 3.01 -22.46 4.11
N PRO A 142 4.14 -22.38 3.37
CA PRO A 142 5.39 -23.04 3.77
C PRO A 142 6.06 -22.42 5.00
N LEU A 143 5.79 -21.15 5.31
CA LEU A 143 6.37 -20.45 6.46
C LEU A 143 5.69 -20.83 7.77
N TYR A 144 4.38 -21.05 7.74
CA TYR A 144 3.59 -21.46 8.90
C TYR A 144 3.30 -22.98 8.94
N ASN A 145 3.64 -23.73 7.88
CA ASN A 145 3.39 -25.16 7.73
C ASN A 145 1.90 -25.54 7.96
N GLY A 146 0.97 -24.70 7.48
CA GLY A 146 -0.47 -24.89 7.68
C GLY A 146 -1.01 -24.45 9.05
N ALA A 147 -0.18 -23.91 9.95
CA ALA A 147 -0.60 -23.39 11.24
C ALA A 147 -1.16 -21.94 11.15
N PRO A 148 -1.83 -21.43 12.20
CA PRO A 148 -2.16 -20.02 12.33
C PRO A 148 -0.89 -19.18 12.50
N GLY A 149 -1.00 -17.89 12.23
CA GLY A 149 0.15 -16.99 12.35
C GLY A 149 0.52 -16.68 13.80
N LYS A 150 1.82 -16.44 14.02
CA LYS A 150 2.30 -15.78 15.24
C LYS A 150 2.18 -14.27 15.09
N THR A 151 1.89 -13.60 16.20
CA THR A 151 1.52 -12.18 16.29
C THR A 151 2.70 -11.22 16.36
N GLU A 152 3.92 -11.73 16.21
CA GLU A 152 5.15 -11.04 16.61
C GLU A 152 5.97 -10.53 15.41
N ASN A 153 5.93 -11.26 14.29
CA ASN A 153 6.58 -10.94 13.02
C ASN A 153 5.85 -11.72 11.91
N TRP A 154 5.19 -11.04 10.98
CA TRP A 154 4.54 -11.68 9.82
C TRP A 154 5.17 -11.26 8.50
N PRO A 155 5.12 -12.15 7.48
CA PRO A 155 5.47 -11.82 6.11
C PRO A 155 4.76 -10.58 5.56
N HIS A 156 5.54 -9.71 4.93
CA HIS A 156 5.09 -8.61 4.11
C HIS A 156 5.58 -8.79 2.66
N LEU A 157 4.82 -8.28 1.70
CA LEU A 157 5.28 -8.02 0.33
C LEU A 157 4.63 -6.74 -0.18
N LEU A 158 5.40 -5.65 -0.18
CA LEU A 158 4.91 -4.30 -0.44
C LEU A 158 5.69 -3.64 -1.60
N LEU A 159 5.00 -2.77 -2.34
CA LEU A 159 5.63 -1.72 -3.13
C LEU A 159 5.72 -0.46 -2.28
N GLU A 160 6.85 0.25 -2.30
CA GLU A 160 7.09 1.41 -1.44
C GLU A 160 7.80 2.55 -2.20
N GLN A 161 7.43 3.80 -1.93
CA GLN A 161 8.25 4.98 -2.25
C GLN A 161 8.55 5.72 -0.95
N SER A 162 9.76 5.57 -0.41
CA SER A 162 10.15 6.17 0.87
C SER A 162 11.67 6.17 1.09
N PRO A 163 12.22 7.22 1.73
CA PRO A 163 11.59 8.53 1.91
C PRO A 163 11.47 9.22 0.54
N LEU A 164 10.43 10.04 0.35
CA LEU A 164 10.35 10.91 -0.83
C LEU A 164 11.37 12.05 -0.74
N ASP A 165 12.07 12.31 -1.85
CA ASP A 165 12.91 13.49 -2.02
C ASP A 165 12.05 14.64 -2.58
N ILE A 166 11.43 15.40 -1.67
CA ILE A 166 10.47 16.46 -2.01
C ILE A 166 11.22 17.78 -2.15
N ALA A 167 11.26 18.33 -3.37
CA ALA A 167 11.81 19.66 -3.62
C ALA A 167 11.00 20.75 -2.88
N ASP A 168 11.66 21.77 -2.34
CA ASP A 168 11.04 22.83 -1.52
C ASP A 168 9.78 23.45 -2.14
N GLY A 169 9.82 23.74 -3.45
CA GLY A 169 8.69 24.33 -4.18
C GLY A 169 7.50 23.37 -4.40
N ALA A 170 7.70 22.06 -4.25
CA ALA A 170 6.67 21.04 -4.37
C ALA A 170 6.00 20.71 -3.03
N LEU A 171 6.62 21.04 -1.88
CA LEU A 171 6.14 20.66 -0.54
C LEU A 171 4.69 21.10 -0.26
N LYS A 172 4.21 22.18 -0.89
CA LYS A 172 2.81 22.62 -0.80
C LYS A 172 1.81 21.53 -1.23
N TYR A 173 2.12 20.75 -2.27
CA TYR A 173 1.24 19.70 -2.78
C TYR A 173 1.22 18.46 -1.88
N TYR A 174 2.34 18.16 -1.21
CA TYR A 174 2.43 17.04 -0.27
C TYR A 174 1.77 17.34 1.08
N SER A 175 1.43 18.60 1.38
CA SER A 175 0.87 18.97 2.67
C SER A 175 -0.57 18.51 2.84
N CYS A 176 -0.93 18.10 4.05
CA CYS A 176 -2.32 17.79 4.39
C CYS A 176 -3.23 19.04 4.41
N SER A 177 -2.67 20.24 4.23
CA SER A 177 -3.42 21.49 3.99
C SER A 177 -4.01 21.60 2.58
N ALA A 178 -3.55 20.84 1.58
CA ALA A 178 -4.09 20.83 0.21
C ALA A 178 -5.61 20.66 0.16
N ASP A 179 -6.27 21.23 -0.86
CA ASP A 179 -7.74 21.28 -0.92
C ASP A 179 -8.38 19.90 -1.15
N LYS A 180 -7.73 19.04 -1.94
CA LYS A 180 -8.14 17.65 -2.19
C LYS A 180 -6.90 16.76 -2.29
N LEU A 181 -7.00 15.52 -1.83
CA LEU A 181 -5.94 14.51 -1.95
C LEU A 181 -6.56 13.22 -2.49
N ILE A 182 -6.67 13.12 -3.82
CA ILE A 182 -7.43 12.07 -4.50
C ILE A 182 -6.54 10.87 -4.78
N LEU A 183 -6.69 9.82 -3.97
CA LEU A 183 -6.19 8.48 -4.26
C LEU A 183 -7.03 7.86 -5.38
N SER A 184 -6.38 7.30 -6.39
CA SER A 184 -6.97 6.52 -7.48
C SER A 184 -6.11 5.30 -7.78
N LEU A 185 -6.71 4.12 -7.91
CA LEU A 185 -6.03 2.88 -8.35
C LEU A 185 -7.04 1.85 -8.85
N ASP A 186 -6.59 0.91 -9.67
CA ASP A 186 -7.33 -0.32 -9.97
C ASP A 186 -6.65 -1.52 -9.31
N ILE A 187 -7.45 -2.39 -8.70
CA ILE A 187 -6.97 -3.63 -8.05
C ILE A 187 -7.75 -4.86 -8.51
N ARG A 188 -7.12 -6.04 -8.43
CA ARG A 188 -7.73 -7.32 -8.78
C ARG A 188 -7.10 -8.47 -8.00
N MET A 189 -7.93 -9.29 -7.36
CA MET A 189 -7.46 -10.53 -6.71
C MET A 189 -7.36 -11.64 -7.75
N ASN A 190 -6.14 -11.98 -8.20
CA ASN A 190 -5.96 -13.02 -9.21
C ASN A 190 -6.05 -14.43 -8.59
N SER A 191 -5.51 -14.62 -7.38
CA SER A 191 -5.61 -15.90 -6.68
C SER A 191 -5.74 -15.74 -5.17
N TYR A 192 -6.48 -16.66 -4.54
CA TYR A 192 -6.60 -16.74 -3.10
C TYR A 192 -6.78 -18.20 -2.68
N ARG A 193 -5.93 -18.67 -1.78
CA ARG A 193 -6.04 -19.94 -1.08
C ARG A 193 -5.68 -19.73 0.39
N PHE A 194 -6.58 -20.14 1.26
CA PHE A 194 -6.39 -20.13 2.71
C PHE A 194 -6.38 -21.58 3.22
N VAL A 195 -5.36 -21.94 4.02
CA VAL A 195 -5.27 -23.22 4.73
C VAL A 195 -5.52 -22.93 6.20
N GLY A 196 -6.79 -22.82 6.56
CA GLY A 196 -7.22 -22.38 7.89
C GLY A 196 -7.29 -23.51 8.92
N ILE A 197 -6.69 -23.26 10.08
CA ILE A 197 -7.02 -23.92 11.35
C ILE A 197 -7.22 -22.85 12.44
N ASP A 198 -7.88 -23.21 13.54
CA ASP A 198 -8.27 -22.28 14.62
C ASP A 198 -7.10 -21.44 15.13
N GLY A 199 -7.24 -20.12 15.08
CA GLY A 199 -6.24 -19.16 15.55
C GLY A 199 -6.24 -17.85 14.78
N VAL A 200 -5.21 -17.03 14.99
CA VAL A 200 -5.05 -15.73 14.33
C VAL A 200 -4.67 -15.94 12.86
N ASN A 201 -5.56 -15.55 11.95
CA ASN A 201 -5.36 -15.60 10.51
C ASN A 201 -5.86 -14.28 9.90
N ALA A 202 -4.94 -13.52 9.29
CA ALA A 202 -5.22 -12.24 8.64
C ALA A 202 -4.34 -12.09 7.39
N ALA A 203 -4.95 -12.02 6.22
CA ALA A 203 -4.34 -11.61 4.97
C ALA A 203 -4.93 -10.25 4.60
N GLN A 204 -4.13 -9.20 4.75
CA GLN A 204 -4.53 -7.82 4.56
C GLN A 204 -3.81 -7.25 3.34
N PHE A 205 -4.55 -6.65 2.42
CA PHE A 205 -4.01 -5.79 1.37
C PHE A 205 -4.38 -4.34 1.70
N LEU A 206 -3.40 -3.47 1.82
CA LEU A 206 -3.60 -2.11 2.27
C LEU A 206 -2.52 -1.19 1.71
N SER A 207 -2.75 0.12 1.76
CA SER A 207 -1.72 1.13 1.54
C SER A 207 -1.58 2.04 2.75
N TYR A 208 -0.35 2.22 3.26
CA TYR A 208 -0.04 3.22 4.27
C TYR A 208 0.67 4.43 3.65
N TYR A 209 0.15 5.62 3.93
CA TYR A 209 0.75 6.92 3.63
C TYR A 209 1.51 7.43 4.85
N TYR A 210 2.75 7.88 4.63
CA TYR A 210 3.69 8.19 5.71
C TYR A 210 3.55 9.66 6.09
N VAL A 211 2.57 9.98 6.93
CA VAL A 211 2.27 11.37 7.31
C VAL A 211 3.27 11.81 8.37
N LYS A 212 4.07 12.85 8.08
CA LYS A 212 5.08 13.42 8.99
C LYS A 212 4.80 14.88 9.27
N SER A 213 5.25 15.36 10.43
CA SER A 213 5.33 16.79 10.67
C SER A 213 6.51 17.44 9.92
N LYS A 214 6.31 18.65 9.41
CA LYS A 214 7.36 19.53 8.83
C LYS A 214 8.46 19.87 9.84
N THR A 215 8.16 19.79 11.15
CA THR A 215 9.10 20.01 12.25
C THR A 215 8.97 18.93 13.34
N GLY A 216 10.06 18.61 14.04
CA GLY A 216 10.04 17.59 15.10
C GLY A 216 9.99 16.16 14.57
N ASP A 217 9.30 15.26 15.29
CA ASP A 217 9.28 13.82 15.01
C ASP A 217 7.87 13.18 15.03
N ASP A 218 6.80 13.97 14.88
CA ASP A 218 5.46 13.41 14.74
C ASP A 218 5.35 12.61 13.44
N PHE A 219 4.77 11.41 13.53
CA PHE A 219 4.63 10.47 12.42
C PHE A 219 3.34 9.67 12.59
N VAL A 220 2.64 9.36 11.49
CA VAL A 220 1.48 8.47 11.44
C VAL A 220 1.56 7.54 10.22
N TRP A 221 1.25 6.26 10.45
CA TRP A 221 0.87 5.31 9.40
C TRP A 221 -0.60 5.54 9.04
N PHE A 222 -0.88 6.37 8.02
CA PHE A 222 -2.25 6.65 7.58
C PHE A 222 -2.68 5.59 6.57
N GLY A 223 -3.55 4.67 6.99
CA GLY A 223 -3.95 3.48 6.25
C GLY A 223 -5.24 3.64 5.44
N VAL A 224 -5.20 3.12 4.22
CA VAL A 224 -6.38 2.85 3.39
C VAL A 224 -6.44 1.32 3.19
N PRO A 225 -7.40 0.62 3.84
CA PRO A 225 -7.54 -0.82 3.68
C PRO A 225 -8.24 -1.14 2.37
N LEU A 226 -7.66 -2.04 1.58
CA LEU A 226 -8.17 -2.46 0.27
C LEU A 226 -8.81 -3.86 0.37
N PHE A 227 -8.19 -4.80 1.08
CA PHE A 227 -8.74 -6.12 1.33
C PHE A 227 -8.35 -6.62 2.72
N ASP A 228 -9.26 -7.37 3.35
CA ASP A 228 -9.00 -8.14 4.56
C ASP A 228 -9.81 -9.43 4.47
N ASN A 229 -9.17 -10.60 4.60
CA ASN A 229 -9.90 -11.87 4.53
C ASN A 229 -10.97 -12.01 5.62
N ARG A 230 -10.92 -11.23 6.70
CA ARG A 230 -11.86 -11.34 7.84
C ARG A 230 -13.20 -10.65 7.57
N GLY A 231 -13.30 -9.80 6.54
CA GLY A 231 -14.48 -8.98 6.25
C GLY A 231 -14.17 -7.49 6.21
N GLU A 232 -15.21 -6.67 6.23
CA GLU A 232 -15.09 -5.22 6.34
C GLU A 232 -14.40 -4.80 7.66
N THR A 233 -13.49 -3.85 7.55
CA THR A 233 -12.84 -3.20 8.69
C THR A 233 -13.47 -1.84 8.97
N GLY A 234 -13.72 -1.56 10.25
CA GLY A 234 -14.13 -0.24 10.73
C GLY A 234 -12.93 0.72 10.92
N LEU A 235 -13.22 1.94 11.37
CA LEU A 235 -12.17 2.90 11.76
C LEU A 235 -11.25 2.28 12.81
N TYR A 236 -9.95 2.29 12.56
CA TYR A 236 -8.94 1.78 13.47
C TYR A 236 -7.89 2.85 13.79
N TRP A 237 -7.50 2.94 15.05
CA TRP A 237 -6.27 3.64 15.42
C TRP A 237 -5.65 3.02 16.66
N ALA A 238 -4.32 3.07 16.74
CA ALA A 238 -3.54 2.60 17.88
C ALA A 238 -2.17 3.27 17.89
N LEU A 239 -1.42 3.11 18.98
CA LEU A 239 0.03 3.27 18.94
C LEU A 239 0.67 1.95 18.51
N ASP A 240 1.59 2.04 17.56
CA ASP A 240 2.45 0.95 17.09
C ASP A 240 3.50 0.58 18.15
N THR A 241 3.07 -0.05 19.24
CA THR A 241 3.97 -0.42 20.34
C THR A 241 4.90 -1.58 20.04
N ALA A 242 4.74 -2.25 18.88
CA ALA A 242 5.57 -3.39 18.46
C ALA A 242 6.65 -3.00 17.44
N GLY A 243 6.53 -1.85 16.76
CA GLY A 243 7.53 -1.31 15.84
C GLY A 243 7.99 0.11 16.20
N SER A 244 7.38 1.09 15.55
CA SER A 244 7.83 2.49 15.49
C SER A 244 7.49 3.34 16.72
N ASN A 245 6.59 2.88 17.58
CA ASN A 245 5.95 3.64 18.66
C ASN A 245 5.27 4.94 18.17
N ARG A 246 4.74 4.90 16.94
CA ARG A 246 3.99 6.00 16.29
C ARG A 246 2.52 5.61 16.13
N MET A 247 1.69 6.58 15.76
CA MET A 247 0.27 6.30 15.55
C MET A 247 0.06 5.51 14.26
N ILE A 248 -0.81 4.52 14.30
CA ILE A 248 -1.49 3.96 13.13
C ILE A 248 -2.90 4.52 13.13
N TYR A 249 -3.38 4.95 11.97
CA TYR A 249 -4.76 5.39 11.77
C TYR A 249 -5.23 4.84 10.42
N SER A 250 -6.21 3.96 10.40
CA SER A 250 -6.73 3.34 9.18
C SER A 250 -8.21 3.68 9.03
N ILE A 251 -8.60 4.19 7.86
CA ILE A 251 -9.99 4.54 7.57
C ILE A 251 -10.87 3.28 7.50
N PRO A 252 -12.21 3.38 7.70
CA PRO A 252 -13.09 2.25 7.44
C PRO A 252 -12.99 1.79 5.98
N SER A 253 -12.95 0.48 5.75
CA SER A 253 -12.97 -0.09 4.40
C SER A 253 -14.20 0.31 3.57
N ALA A 254 -15.33 0.60 4.23
CA ALA A 254 -16.51 1.16 3.59
C ALA A 254 -16.25 2.53 2.92
N GLU A 255 -15.36 3.36 3.48
CA GLU A 255 -14.98 4.66 2.90
C GLU A 255 -14.03 4.47 1.70
N THR A 256 -13.12 3.49 1.74
CA THR A 256 -12.30 3.10 0.58
C THR A 256 -13.16 2.83 -0.66
N TYR A 257 -14.31 2.18 -0.46
CA TYR A 257 -15.23 1.80 -1.51
C TYR A 257 -16.45 2.73 -1.64
N LYS A 258 -16.52 3.84 -0.90
CA LYS A 258 -17.68 4.77 -0.88
C LYS A 258 -19.04 4.09 -0.65
N ASN A 259 -19.07 3.06 0.20
CA ASN A 259 -20.22 2.18 0.43
C ASN A 259 -20.74 1.45 -0.82
N SER A 260 -19.89 1.27 -1.84
CA SER A 260 -20.16 0.40 -2.99
C SER A 260 -20.29 -1.06 -2.55
N PRO A 261 -21.25 -1.83 -3.12
CA PRO A 261 -21.33 -3.28 -2.88
C PRO A 261 -20.15 -4.04 -3.50
N HIS A 262 -19.32 -3.37 -4.30
CA HIS A 262 -18.16 -3.93 -4.99
C HIS A 262 -16.89 -3.80 -4.13
N SER A 263 -16.85 -4.40 -2.94
CA SER A 263 -15.57 -4.67 -2.26
C SER A 263 -14.93 -5.94 -2.83
N LEU A 264 -13.64 -6.19 -2.55
CA LEU A 264 -13.01 -7.48 -2.89
C LEU A 264 -13.48 -8.65 -2.01
N VAL A 265 -14.30 -8.42 -0.98
CA VAL A 265 -14.75 -9.45 -0.03
C VAL A 265 -16.23 -9.76 -0.24
N LYS A 266 -16.55 -11.01 -0.61
CA LYS A 266 -17.93 -11.51 -0.72
C LYS A 266 -18.45 -11.99 0.65
N ALA A 267 -17.59 -12.68 1.40
CA ALA A 267 -17.82 -13.12 2.77
C ALA A 267 -16.45 -13.35 3.46
N PRO A 268 -16.37 -13.52 4.80
CA PRO A 268 -15.12 -13.85 5.47
C PRO A 268 -14.47 -15.12 4.88
N ASN A 269 -13.21 -14.98 4.46
CA ASN A 269 -12.38 -15.94 3.72
C ASN A 269 -12.85 -16.27 2.29
N GLU A 270 -13.83 -15.54 1.75
CA GLU A 270 -14.30 -15.63 0.37
C GLU A 270 -14.12 -14.28 -0.35
N PRO A 271 -12.94 -13.99 -0.94
CA PRO A 271 -12.80 -12.89 -1.87
C PRO A 271 -13.52 -13.17 -3.20
N TYR A 272 -13.84 -12.10 -3.93
CA TYR A 272 -14.00 -12.19 -5.37
C TYR A 272 -12.63 -12.42 -6.00
N THR A 273 -12.47 -13.50 -6.76
CA THR A 273 -11.27 -13.81 -7.54
C THR A 273 -11.61 -13.88 -9.02
N GLY A 274 -10.68 -13.51 -9.89
CA GLY A 274 -10.85 -13.63 -11.35
C GLY A 274 -10.43 -12.37 -12.11
N GLN A 275 -11.09 -12.11 -13.24
CA GLN A 275 -10.61 -11.19 -14.27
C GLN A 275 -11.04 -9.72 -14.11
N GLU A 276 -12.09 -9.44 -13.33
CA GLU A 276 -12.65 -8.09 -13.20
C GLU A 276 -11.75 -7.17 -12.37
N TRP A 277 -11.56 -5.95 -12.86
CA TRP A 277 -10.80 -4.90 -12.17
C TRP A 277 -11.74 -4.05 -11.33
N LEU A 278 -11.36 -3.80 -10.08
CA LEU A 278 -12.08 -2.93 -9.16
C LEU A 278 -11.36 -1.57 -9.08
N HIS A 279 -12.08 -0.50 -9.43
CA HIS A 279 -11.59 0.87 -9.34
C HIS A 279 -11.85 1.45 -7.95
N VAL A 280 -10.81 2.00 -7.32
CA VAL A 280 -10.85 2.68 -6.02
C VAL A 280 -10.50 4.15 -6.23
N LYS A 281 -11.41 5.07 -5.85
CA LYS A 281 -11.17 6.53 -5.90
C LYS A 281 -11.64 7.20 -4.60
N VAL A 282 -10.72 7.62 -3.74
CA VAL A 282 -10.95 8.14 -2.38
C VAL A 282 -10.36 9.54 -2.23
N ASP A 283 -11.06 10.46 -1.60
CA ASP A 283 -10.46 11.72 -1.15
C ASP A 283 -9.94 11.55 0.27
N LEU A 284 -8.63 11.64 0.46
CA LEU A 284 -7.98 11.46 1.75
C LEU A 284 -8.11 12.69 2.65
N LYS A 285 -8.47 13.86 2.10
CA LYS A 285 -8.50 15.14 2.83
C LYS A 285 -9.37 15.10 4.11
N PRO A 286 -10.66 14.68 4.08
CA PRO A 286 -11.50 14.68 5.29
C PRO A 286 -10.98 13.71 6.36
N HIS A 287 -10.36 12.60 5.93
CA HIS A 287 -9.79 11.61 6.83
C HIS A 287 -8.48 12.08 7.48
N LEU A 288 -7.66 12.87 6.78
CA LEU A 288 -6.47 13.52 7.33
C LEU A 288 -6.83 14.62 8.32
N GLU A 289 -7.93 15.36 8.10
CA GLU A 289 -8.48 16.31 9.08
C GLU A 289 -9.00 15.60 10.34
N ALA A 290 -9.71 14.47 10.16
CA ALA A 290 -10.17 13.64 11.28
C ALA A 290 -9.00 13.03 12.07
N LEU A 291 -7.93 12.59 11.39
CA LEU A 291 -6.67 12.19 12.00
C LEU A 291 -6.07 13.33 12.84
N LEU A 292 -5.95 14.54 12.27
CA LEU A 292 -5.39 15.70 12.97
C LEU A 292 -6.18 16.01 14.25
N ALA A 293 -7.52 16.11 14.14
CA ALA A 293 -8.39 16.38 15.27
C ALA A 293 -8.26 15.31 16.37
N LEU A 294 -8.18 14.03 15.98
CA LEU A 294 -7.94 12.93 16.90
C LEU A 294 -6.57 13.02 17.57
N GLY A 295 -5.48 13.14 16.80
CA GLY A 295 -4.12 13.16 17.34
C GLY A 295 -3.81 14.38 18.21
N LEU A 296 -4.49 15.52 17.98
CA LEU A 296 -4.45 16.67 18.89
C LEU A 296 -5.22 16.40 20.19
N ARG A 297 -6.41 15.80 20.11
CA ARG A 297 -7.24 15.47 21.28
C ARG A 297 -6.59 14.43 22.20
N GLU A 298 -5.99 13.39 21.63
CA GLU A 298 -5.32 12.32 22.38
C GLU A 298 -3.87 12.69 22.78
N GLY A 299 -3.38 13.90 22.45
CA GLY A 299 -2.02 14.35 22.79
C GLY A 299 -0.89 13.63 22.05
N ILE A 300 -1.21 12.99 20.92
CA ILE A 300 -0.26 12.26 20.06
C ILE A 300 0.64 13.25 19.31
N PHE A 301 0.07 14.33 18.76
CA PHE A 301 0.82 15.34 18.00
C PHE A 301 1.50 16.37 18.91
N ARG A 302 2.82 16.22 19.06
CA ARG A 302 3.64 17.11 19.89
C ARG A 302 3.99 18.40 19.17
N TYR A 303 4.32 18.31 17.89
CA TYR A 303 4.80 19.41 17.05
C TYR A 303 3.72 19.94 16.11
N ALA A 304 3.00 19.06 15.41
CA ALA A 304 1.92 19.47 14.53
C ALA A 304 0.75 20.11 15.32
N LYS A 305 0.16 21.18 14.77
CA LYS A 305 -1.00 21.90 15.33
C LYS A 305 -2.11 22.14 14.30
N THR A 306 -1.75 22.11 13.02
CA THR A 306 -2.60 22.37 11.86
C THR A 306 -2.36 21.32 10.78
N ALA A 307 -3.23 21.26 9.78
CA ALA A 307 -3.03 20.37 8.64
C ALA A 307 -1.83 20.78 7.77
N ASP A 308 -1.43 22.06 7.80
CA ASP A 308 -0.23 22.52 7.11
C ASP A 308 1.06 22.05 7.79
N ASP A 309 1.05 21.79 9.10
CA ASP A 309 2.22 21.22 9.77
C ASP A 309 2.52 19.79 9.32
N LEU A 310 1.59 19.11 8.64
CA LEU A 310 1.70 17.72 8.19
C LEU A 310 1.90 17.62 6.68
N TYR A 311 2.65 16.61 6.24
CA TYR A 311 2.84 16.25 4.83
C TYR A 311 3.00 14.74 4.62
N ILE A 312 2.64 14.28 3.43
CA ILE A 312 2.86 12.91 2.96
C ILE A 312 4.32 12.77 2.54
N SER A 313 5.08 11.92 3.23
CA SER A 313 6.53 11.75 3.06
C SER A 313 6.94 10.43 2.39
N GLY A 314 5.96 9.63 1.97
CA GLY A 314 6.13 8.31 1.39
C GLY A 314 4.83 7.49 1.42
N VAL A 315 4.88 6.32 0.79
CA VAL A 315 3.78 5.37 0.73
C VAL A 315 4.32 3.94 0.69
N ASN A 316 3.58 2.99 1.26
CA ASN A 316 3.64 1.60 0.86
C ASN A 316 2.25 1.08 0.44
N ILE A 317 2.21 0.02 -0.36
CA ILE A 317 1.01 -0.74 -0.70
C ILE A 317 1.37 -2.21 -0.91
N GLY A 318 0.60 -3.12 -0.32
CA GLY A 318 0.78 -4.55 -0.57
C GLY A 318 0.21 -5.45 0.52
N TRP A 319 0.79 -6.66 0.61
CA TRP A 319 0.39 -7.69 1.55
C TRP A 319 1.03 -7.54 2.93
N GLU A 320 0.21 -7.66 3.96
CA GLU A 320 0.59 -8.05 5.32
C GLU A 320 -0.14 -9.37 5.66
N THR A 321 0.56 -10.44 6.02
CA THR A 321 -0.05 -11.80 6.05
C THR A 321 0.36 -12.66 7.24
N ILE A 322 -0.55 -12.79 8.20
CA ILE A 322 -0.45 -13.60 9.42
C ILE A 322 -1.23 -14.90 9.20
N GLY A 323 -0.56 -16.05 9.16
CA GLY A 323 -1.19 -17.37 8.95
C GLY A 323 -0.99 -17.92 7.53
N SER A 324 -1.61 -19.06 7.24
CA SER A 324 -1.27 -19.90 6.07
C SER A 324 -2.09 -19.56 4.82
N PHE A 325 -1.54 -18.70 3.96
CA PHE A 325 -2.17 -18.19 2.74
C PHE A 325 -1.28 -18.37 1.50
N ASP A 326 -1.91 -18.44 0.33
CA ASP A 326 -1.28 -18.30 -0.99
C ASP A 326 -2.17 -17.39 -1.82
N ILE A 327 -1.73 -16.15 -1.97
CA ILE A 327 -2.56 -15.01 -2.36
C ILE A 327 -1.81 -14.13 -3.36
N GLU A 328 -2.54 -13.61 -4.34
CA GLU A 328 -1.99 -12.73 -5.38
C GLU A 328 -2.98 -11.60 -5.69
N MET A 329 -2.50 -10.36 -5.52
CA MET A 329 -3.22 -9.14 -5.91
C MET A 329 -2.46 -8.46 -7.04
N GLU A 330 -3.18 -7.98 -8.04
CA GLU A 330 -2.66 -7.07 -9.05
C GLU A 330 -3.09 -5.63 -8.75
N ILE A 331 -2.18 -4.68 -8.99
CA ILE A 331 -2.44 -3.24 -8.94
C ILE A 331 -2.04 -2.61 -10.28
N LYS A 332 -2.80 -1.61 -10.75
CA LYS A 332 -2.38 -0.67 -11.80
C LYS A 332 -2.94 0.72 -11.54
N ASN A 333 -2.51 1.70 -12.34
CA ASN A 333 -3.02 3.08 -12.31
C ASN A 333 -2.94 3.75 -10.92
N PHE A 334 -1.91 3.41 -10.13
CA PHE A 334 -1.75 3.91 -8.75
C PHE A 334 -1.34 5.39 -8.74
N SER A 335 -2.25 6.25 -8.31
CA SER A 335 -2.14 7.71 -8.37
C SER A 335 -2.57 8.35 -7.06
N LEU A 336 -1.92 9.44 -6.66
CA LEU A 336 -2.40 10.34 -5.61
C LEU A 336 -2.22 11.77 -6.11
N LEU A 337 -3.33 12.37 -6.53
CA LEU A 337 -3.37 13.74 -7.05
C LEU A 337 -3.69 14.71 -5.92
N SER A 338 -2.81 15.67 -5.70
CA SER A 338 -3.02 16.83 -4.84
C SER A 338 -3.59 18.00 -5.65
N TYR A 339 -4.55 18.70 -5.08
CA TYR A 339 -5.20 19.87 -5.68
C TYR A 339 -5.00 21.08 -4.76
N ILE A 340 -4.58 22.21 -5.32
CA ILE A 340 -4.42 23.49 -4.62
C ILE A 340 -5.11 24.58 -5.43
N SER A 341 -5.99 25.34 -4.78
CA SER A 341 -6.74 26.43 -5.41
C SER A 341 -5.80 27.50 -5.98
N VAL A 342 -6.06 27.94 -7.21
CA VAL A 342 -5.38 29.08 -7.85
C VAL A 342 -5.95 30.37 -7.24
N SER A 343 -5.08 31.15 -6.59
CA SER A 343 -5.40 32.42 -5.92
C SER A 343 -5.40 33.62 -6.85
#